data_AF-A0A7S3Z146-F1
#
_entry.id   AF-A0A7S3Z146-F1
#
_cell.length_a   1.000
_cell.length_b   1.000
_cell.length_c   1.000
_cell.angle_alpha   90.00
_cell.angle_beta   90.00
_cell.angle_gamma   90.00
#
_symmetry.space_group_name_H-M   'P 1'
#
loop_
_entity.id
_entity.type
_entity.pdbx_description
1 polymer ?
#
loop_
_entity_poly.entity_id
_entity_poly.type
_entity_poly.pdbx_seq_one_letter_code
_entity_poly.pdbx_strand_id
1 'polypeptide(L)'
;MTEYCAISRCVEQAHLDNSGVKSTNLNLRNCGLNKSRLALAKLAKGENQSIAKYGGPGGSDTVEITEEDLERLKPGEFLNDTLIDFYMKYLFFDILDDLQRIKVHFFSCFFITKYSETSADVRYERVRKWTKNMDVFKKDYLLVPKNENLHWSLYIICFPGLVAKASRANNSKRKPCILYLDSLLHRGGSRATSKLLRSYLSEEYSYKRGKEISFDSKNFPTYELHVPQQKNFSDCGLYLLQYAECFCKDPINHTTDEQECRAWFDQAAVNKKRKQIETIIEKLHPY
;
A
#
# COMPACT_ATOMS: atom_id res chain seq x y z
N MET A 1 20.94 -12.24 14.20
CA MET A 1 20.99 -13.17 13.05
C MET A 1 20.14 -14.44 13.24
N THR A 2 19.46 -14.64 14.38
CA THR A 2 18.79 -15.90 14.73
C THR A 2 17.26 -15.91 14.52
N GLU A 3 16.59 -14.75 14.48
CA GLU A 3 15.12 -14.69 14.23
C GLU A 3 14.73 -14.72 12.75
N TYR A 4 15.60 -14.21 11.85
CA TYR A 4 15.33 -14.18 10.40
C TYR A 4 15.33 -15.57 9.75
N CYS A 5 16.09 -16.52 10.31
CA CYS A 5 16.11 -17.90 9.84
C CYS A 5 14.82 -18.67 10.23
N ALA A 6 14.13 -18.24 11.30
CA ALA A 6 12.84 -18.82 11.69
C ALA A 6 11.69 -18.37 10.78
N ILE A 7 11.72 -17.12 10.31
CA ILE A 7 10.72 -16.56 9.39
C ILE A 7 10.79 -17.25 8.02
N SER A 8 11.99 -17.42 7.46
CA SER A 8 12.16 -18.11 6.16
C SER A 8 11.76 -19.58 6.23
N ARG A 9 12.03 -20.26 7.36
CA ARG A 9 11.72 -21.69 7.53
C ARG A 9 10.23 -21.96 7.81
N CYS A 10 9.52 -21.06 8.50
CA CYS A 10 8.08 -21.22 8.69
C CYS A 10 7.29 -21.02 7.40
N VAL A 11 7.75 -20.14 6.50
CA VAL A 11 7.14 -19.90 5.18
C VAL A 11 7.36 -21.09 4.24
N GLU A 12 8.53 -21.74 4.25
CA GLU A 12 8.78 -22.97 3.48
C GLU A 12 7.98 -24.18 4.00
N GLN A 13 7.80 -24.32 5.32
CA GLN A 13 7.06 -25.45 5.89
C GLN A 13 5.56 -25.41 5.53
N ALA A 14 4.96 -24.21 5.47
CA ALA A 14 3.56 -24.04 5.06
C ALA A 14 3.29 -24.36 3.58
N HIS A 15 4.33 -24.39 2.72
CA HIS A 15 4.21 -24.77 1.30
C HIS A 15 4.41 -26.26 1.06
N LEU A 16 5.12 -26.98 1.95
CA LEU A 16 5.37 -28.42 1.80
C LEU A 16 4.22 -29.29 2.34
N ASP A 17 3.50 -28.81 3.36
CA ASP A 17 2.41 -29.57 4.00
C ASP A 17 1.13 -29.66 3.15
N ASN A 18 1.04 -28.96 2.01
CA ASN A 18 -0.11 -28.99 1.10
C ASN A 18 0.05 -29.95 -0.10
N SER A 19 1.08 -30.81 -0.08
CA SER A 19 1.37 -31.77 -1.16
C SER A 19 0.90 -33.22 -0.86
N GLY A 20 0.17 -33.44 0.24
CA GLY A 20 -0.18 -34.77 0.72
C GLY A 20 -1.67 -35.08 0.79
N VAL A 21 -2.35 -35.22 -0.37
CA VAL A 21 -3.66 -35.90 -0.41
C VAL A 21 -3.56 -37.12 -1.32
N LYS A 22 -3.40 -38.29 -0.68
CA LYS A 22 -3.58 -39.61 -1.29
C LYS A 22 -5.06 -39.79 -1.66
N SER A 23 -5.30 -40.21 -2.89
CA SER A 23 -6.64 -40.54 -3.40
C SER A 23 -7.28 -41.66 -2.56
N THR A 24 -8.39 -41.35 -1.88
CA THR A 24 -9.33 -42.36 -1.40
C THR A 24 -10.63 -42.21 -2.18
N ASN A 25 -10.97 -43.26 -2.93
CA ASN A 25 -12.22 -43.37 -3.68
C ASN A 25 -13.41 -43.35 -2.72
N LEU A 26 -14.15 -42.24 -2.70
CA LEU A 26 -15.47 -42.15 -2.06
C LEU A 26 -16.56 -42.25 -3.14
N ASN A 27 -17.25 -43.38 -3.10
CA ASN A 27 -18.41 -43.72 -3.91
C ASN A 27 -19.57 -42.75 -3.61
N LEU A 28 -19.87 -41.83 -4.53
CA LEU A 28 -21.06 -40.96 -4.47
C LEU A 28 -22.16 -41.56 -5.35
N ARG A 29 -23.07 -42.33 -4.74
CA ARG A 29 -24.38 -42.64 -5.33
C ARG A 29 -25.39 -41.58 -4.90
N ASN A 30 -25.99 -40.94 -5.91
CA ASN A 30 -27.31 -40.30 -5.95
C ASN A 30 -27.74 -39.37 -4.80
N CYS A 31 -27.42 -38.08 -4.94
CA CYS A 31 -28.38 -37.01 -4.62
C CYS A 31 -28.03 -35.71 -5.38
N GLY A 32 -28.97 -35.16 -6.17
CA GLY A 32 -28.95 -33.76 -6.61
C GLY A 32 -28.14 -33.37 -7.85
N LEU A 33 -28.46 -33.92 -9.02
CA LEU A 33 -27.78 -33.63 -10.30
C LEU A 33 -27.87 -32.17 -10.84
N ASN A 34 -28.71 -31.29 -10.26
CA ASN A 34 -28.90 -29.93 -10.79
C ASN A 34 -28.11 -28.85 -10.04
N LYS A 35 -27.85 -29.01 -8.73
CA LYS A 35 -26.97 -28.07 -7.98
C LYS A 35 -25.49 -28.35 -8.22
N SER A 36 -25.13 -29.62 -8.42
CA SER A 36 -23.77 -30.05 -8.72
C SER A 36 -23.31 -29.62 -10.12
N ARG A 37 -24.18 -29.60 -11.14
CA ARG A 37 -23.83 -29.09 -12.47
C ARG A 37 -23.55 -27.58 -12.48
N LEU A 38 -24.24 -26.78 -11.68
CA LEU A 38 -23.97 -25.34 -11.56
C LEU A 38 -22.65 -25.09 -10.82
N ALA A 39 -22.38 -25.84 -9.75
CA ALA A 39 -21.10 -25.78 -9.04
C ALA A 39 -19.92 -26.29 -9.89
N LEU A 40 -20.12 -27.37 -10.65
CA LEU A 40 -19.14 -27.91 -11.61
C LEU A 40 -18.95 -26.98 -12.82
N ALA A 41 -19.98 -26.29 -13.29
CA ALA A 41 -19.85 -25.29 -14.36
C ALA A 41 -19.11 -24.03 -13.88
N LYS A 42 -19.27 -23.64 -12.61
CA LYS A 42 -18.47 -22.58 -11.97
C LYS A 42 -17.00 -23.01 -11.81
N LEU A 43 -16.75 -24.23 -11.35
CA LEU A 43 -15.40 -24.82 -11.26
C LEU A 43 -14.74 -25.03 -12.63
N ALA A 44 -15.52 -25.33 -13.67
CA ALA A 44 -15.01 -25.56 -15.03
C ALA A 44 -14.74 -24.29 -15.84
N LYS A 45 -15.22 -23.12 -15.38
CA LYS A 45 -14.99 -21.84 -16.07
C LYS A 45 -13.75 -21.09 -15.64
N GLY A 46 -13.17 -21.38 -14.47
CA GLY A 46 -11.97 -20.67 -13.98
C GLY A 46 -12.13 -19.14 -13.92
N GLU A 47 -13.36 -18.63 -13.98
CA GLU A 47 -13.65 -17.20 -13.93
C GLU A 47 -13.77 -16.83 -12.45
N ASN A 48 -12.69 -16.31 -11.87
CA ASN A 48 -12.73 -15.63 -10.59
C ASN A 48 -13.68 -14.43 -10.76
N GLN A 49 -14.90 -14.54 -10.23
CA GLN A 49 -16.00 -13.63 -10.55
C GLN A 49 -15.75 -12.26 -9.93
N SER A 50 -15.75 -11.21 -10.74
CA SER A 50 -15.70 -9.82 -10.25
C SER A 50 -16.96 -9.51 -9.44
N ILE A 51 -16.76 -9.06 -8.21
CA ILE A 51 -17.80 -8.65 -7.25
C ILE A 51 -18.01 -7.15 -7.28
N ALA A 52 -16.96 -6.34 -7.40
CA ALA A 52 -17.09 -4.89 -7.42
C ALA A 52 -16.02 -4.25 -8.30
N LYS A 53 -16.32 -3.06 -8.82
CA LYS A 53 -15.36 -2.18 -9.49
C LYS A 53 -15.39 -0.83 -8.82
N TYR A 54 -14.21 -0.31 -8.53
CA TYR A 54 -14.08 0.95 -7.83
C TYR A 54 -12.96 1.80 -8.43
N GLY A 55 -13.24 3.06 -8.73
CA GLY A 55 -12.29 3.95 -9.39
C GLY A 55 -12.78 5.39 -9.45
N GLY A 56 -11.97 6.24 -10.08
CA GLY A 56 -12.29 7.66 -10.18
C GLY A 56 -13.51 7.95 -11.06
N PRO A 57 -14.05 9.19 -10.98
CA PRO A 57 -15.14 9.64 -11.84
C PRO A 57 -14.81 9.37 -13.32
N GLY A 58 -15.72 8.70 -14.04
CA GLY A 58 -15.54 8.37 -15.46
C GLY A 58 -14.85 7.04 -15.78
N GLY A 59 -14.56 6.21 -14.76
CA GLY A 59 -14.14 4.81 -14.97
C GLY A 59 -12.68 4.63 -15.42
N SER A 60 -11.86 5.69 -15.41
CA SER A 60 -10.42 5.55 -15.56
C SER A 60 -9.78 5.08 -14.25
N ASP A 61 -8.77 4.19 -14.33
CA ASP A 61 -7.97 3.76 -13.17
C ASP A 61 -8.81 3.05 -12.09
N THR A 62 -9.65 2.11 -12.55
CA THR A 62 -10.51 1.24 -11.73
C THR A 62 -9.78 0.02 -11.21
N VAL A 63 -10.04 -0.33 -9.95
CA VAL A 63 -9.70 -1.61 -9.33
C VAL A 63 -10.90 -2.53 -9.42
N GLU A 64 -10.67 -3.75 -9.90
CA GLU A 64 -11.66 -4.83 -9.92
C GLU A 64 -11.41 -5.74 -8.72
N ILE A 65 -12.46 -6.00 -7.95
CA ILE A 65 -12.42 -6.79 -6.72
C ILE A 65 -13.16 -8.09 -6.99
N THR A 66 -12.50 -9.21 -6.75
CA THR A 66 -13.01 -10.57 -6.95
C THR A 66 -13.40 -11.23 -5.61
N GLU A 67 -14.03 -12.40 -5.68
CA GLU A 67 -14.29 -13.20 -4.48
C GLU A 67 -13.00 -13.58 -3.74
N GLU A 68 -11.93 -13.92 -4.48
CA GLU A 68 -10.61 -14.23 -3.89
C GLU A 68 -10.00 -13.05 -3.14
N ASP A 69 -10.22 -11.81 -3.62
CA ASP A 69 -9.77 -10.62 -2.90
C ASP A 69 -10.53 -10.48 -1.57
N LEU A 70 -11.84 -10.73 -1.55
CA LEU A 70 -12.64 -10.68 -0.32
C LEU A 70 -12.21 -11.71 0.72
N GLU A 71 -11.78 -12.90 0.28
CA GLU A 71 -11.23 -13.92 1.17
C GLU A 71 -10.02 -13.41 1.97
N ARG A 72 -9.24 -12.47 1.40
CA ARG A 72 -8.09 -11.83 2.08
C ARG A 72 -8.49 -10.89 3.23
N LEU A 73 -9.79 -10.58 3.38
CA LEU A 73 -10.33 -9.83 4.52
C LEU A 73 -10.62 -10.74 5.73
N LYS A 74 -10.53 -12.06 5.60
CA LYS A 74 -10.71 -12.98 6.74
C LYS A 74 -9.63 -12.77 7.83
N PRO A 75 -9.93 -13.02 9.11
CA PRO A 75 -8.93 -12.93 10.17
C PRO A 75 -7.73 -13.84 9.88
N GLY A 76 -6.52 -13.30 10.07
CA GLY A 76 -5.27 -14.05 9.83
C GLY A 76 -4.72 -13.94 8.42
N GLU A 77 -5.50 -13.48 7.44
CA GLU A 77 -5.06 -13.35 6.04
C GLU A 77 -4.30 -12.05 5.76
N PHE A 78 -3.24 -12.10 4.98
CA PHE A 78 -2.53 -10.90 4.53
C PHE A 78 -3.39 -10.13 3.53
N LEU A 79 -3.45 -8.80 3.59
CA LEU A 79 -4.06 -8.05 2.47
C LEU A 79 -3.21 -8.18 1.22
N ASN A 80 -3.86 -8.23 0.05
CA ASN A 80 -3.20 -8.22 -1.25
C ASN A 80 -3.21 -6.81 -1.88
N ASP A 81 -2.52 -6.68 -3.01
CA ASP A 81 -2.35 -5.41 -3.72
C ASP A 81 -3.70 -4.77 -4.11
N THR A 82 -4.66 -5.59 -4.56
CA THR A 82 -6.02 -5.16 -4.93
C THR A 82 -6.71 -4.41 -3.79
N LEU A 83 -6.72 -4.99 -2.58
CA LEU A 83 -7.37 -4.37 -1.42
C LEU A 83 -6.65 -3.11 -0.95
N ILE A 84 -5.32 -3.06 -1.06
CA ILE A 84 -4.55 -1.86 -0.74
C ILE A 84 -4.87 -0.75 -1.73
N ASP A 85 -4.79 -1.02 -3.04
CA ASP A 85 -5.05 -0.02 -4.08
C ASP A 85 -6.52 0.44 -4.05
N PHE A 86 -7.47 -0.47 -3.81
CA PHE A 86 -8.88 -0.16 -3.59
C PHE A 86 -9.06 0.87 -2.47
N TYR A 87 -8.53 0.57 -1.28
CA TYR A 87 -8.78 1.43 -0.13
C TYR A 87 -8.05 2.78 -0.24
N MET A 88 -6.86 2.82 -0.87
CA MET A 88 -6.19 4.09 -1.17
C MET A 88 -7.00 4.97 -2.12
N LYS A 89 -7.65 4.38 -3.13
CA LYS A 89 -8.58 5.11 -3.98
C LYS A 89 -9.81 5.58 -3.19
N TYR A 90 -10.33 4.74 -2.30
CA TYR A 90 -11.45 5.11 -1.42
C TYR A 90 -11.11 6.33 -0.55
N LEU A 91 -9.92 6.35 0.05
CA LEU A 91 -9.46 7.53 0.78
C LEU A 91 -9.43 8.78 -0.13
N PHE A 92 -8.92 8.65 -1.36
CA PHE A 92 -8.79 9.79 -2.25
C PHE A 92 -10.12 10.33 -2.80
N PHE A 93 -11.04 9.47 -3.23
CA PHE A 93 -12.28 9.89 -3.89
C PHE A 93 -13.43 10.16 -2.90
N ASP A 94 -13.54 9.39 -1.81
CA ASP A 94 -14.68 9.47 -0.90
C ASP A 94 -14.36 10.16 0.43
N ILE A 95 -13.11 10.09 0.92
CA ILE A 95 -12.74 10.66 2.23
C ILE A 95 -12.13 12.06 2.12
N LEU A 96 -11.22 12.28 1.16
CA LEU A 96 -10.59 13.59 1.00
C LEU A 96 -11.54 14.61 0.36
N ASP A 97 -11.53 15.84 0.86
CA ASP A 97 -12.16 16.97 0.18
C ASP A 97 -11.35 17.44 -1.05
N ASP A 98 -11.93 18.34 -1.85
CA ASP A 98 -11.29 18.86 -3.07
C ASP A 98 -9.96 19.58 -2.80
N LEU A 99 -9.86 20.31 -1.68
CA LEU A 99 -8.63 21.04 -1.32
C LEU A 99 -7.52 20.08 -0.91
N GLN A 100 -7.87 19.01 -0.19
CA GLN A 100 -6.94 17.94 0.18
C GLN A 100 -6.50 17.15 -1.06
N ARG A 101 -7.41 16.79 -1.97
CA ARG A 101 -7.09 16.09 -3.23
C ARG A 101 -6.08 16.85 -4.10
N ILE A 102 -6.15 18.18 -4.12
CA ILE A 102 -5.16 19.00 -4.84
C ILE A 102 -3.76 18.83 -4.24
N LYS A 103 -3.65 18.67 -2.92
CA LYS A 103 -2.38 18.59 -2.18
C LYS A 103 -1.80 17.19 -2.06
N VAL A 104 -2.61 16.15 -2.20
CA VAL A 104 -2.21 14.75 -1.99
C VAL A 104 -2.14 13.98 -3.32
N HIS A 105 -1.32 12.95 -3.36
CA HIS A 105 -1.34 11.91 -4.38
C HIS A 105 -1.09 10.54 -3.74
N PHE A 106 -1.80 9.51 -4.21
CA PHE A 106 -1.59 8.13 -3.83
C PHE A 106 -0.99 7.38 -5.03
N PHE A 107 0.21 6.84 -4.85
CA PHE A 107 0.77 5.89 -5.81
C PHE A 107 0.16 4.50 -5.60
N SER A 108 -0.02 3.75 -6.69
CA SER A 108 -0.25 2.31 -6.61
C SER A 108 0.93 1.60 -5.95
N CYS A 109 0.66 0.52 -5.22
CA CYS A 109 1.68 -0.32 -4.61
C CYS A 109 2.73 -0.88 -5.61
N PHE A 110 2.39 -0.96 -6.90
CA PHE A 110 3.33 -1.40 -7.95
C PHE A 110 4.37 -0.36 -8.36
N PHE A 111 4.15 0.93 -8.05
CA PHE A 111 4.99 2.03 -8.53
C PHE A 111 6.47 1.81 -8.23
N ILE A 112 6.79 1.64 -6.95
CA ILE A 112 8.17 1.58 -6.50
C ILE A 112 8.81 0.22 -6.81
N THR A 113 8.02 -0.85 -6.79
CA THR A 113 8.45 -2.18 -7.24
C THR A 113 8.88 -2.12 -8.70
N LYS A 114 8.06 -1.52 -9.58
CA LYS A 114 8.37 -1.37 -11.00
C LYS A 114 9.61 -0.53 -11.25
N TYR A 115 9.78 0.54 -10.47
CA TYR A 115 10.98 1.38 -10.52
C TYR A 115 12.23 0.63 -10.02
N SER A 116 12.09 -0.28 -9.05
CA SER A 116 13.20 -1.02 -8.44
C SER A 116 13.77 -2.14 -9.33
N GLU A 117 12.91 -2.86 -10.04
CA GLU A 117 13.23 -4.05 -10.86
C GLU A 117 13.99 -3.74 -12.16
N THR A 118 14.07 -2.46 -12.53
CA THR A 118 14.62 -2.05 -13.82
C THR A 118 16.06 -1.54 -13.67
N SER A 119 16.92 -1.68 -14.67
CA SER A 119 18.27 -1.08 -14.64
C SER A 119 18.20 0.45 -14.46
N ALA A 120 19.26 1.04 -13.89
CA ALA A 120 19.31 2.48 -13.62
C ALA A 120 19.02 3.33 -14.87
N ASP A 121 19.49 2.90 -16.03
CA ASP A 121 19.41 3.69 -17.27
C ASP A 121 18.00 3.80 -17.87
N VAL A 122 17.08 2.91 -17.49
CA VAL A 122 15.73 2.85 -18.10
C VAL A 122 14.58 2.82 -17.07
N ARG A 123 14.88 2.79 -15.77
CA ARG A 123 13.84 2.67 -14.72
C ARG A 123 12.86 3.83 -14.70
N TYR A 124 13.33 5.05 -14.94
CA TYR A 124 12.44 6.21 -14.95
C TYR A 124 11.43 6.16 -16.10
N GLU A 125 11.86 5.78 -17.31
CA GLU A 125 10.94 5.64 -18.46
C GLU A 125 9.85 4.59 -18.22
N ARG A 126 10.11 3.60 -17.36
CA ARG A 126 9.10 2.61 -16.97
C ARG A 126 8.02 3.17 -16.06
N VAL A 127 8.25 4.26 -15.34
CA VAL A 127 7.28 4.82 -14.36
C VAL A 127 6.86 6.27 -14.65
N ARG A 128 7.54 6.98 -15.56
CA ARG A 128 7.27 8.36 -15.95
C ARG A 128 5.81 8.65 -16.32
N LYS A 129 5.10 7.66 -16.87
CA LYS A 129 3.70 7.82 -17.26
C LYS A 129 2.72 7.87 -16.08
N TRP A 130 3.11 7.42 -14.88
CA TRP A 130 2.26 7.42 -13.69
C TRP A 130 1.89 8.84 -13.27
N THR A 131 2.78 9.79 -13.53
CA THR A 131 2.61 11.22 -13.21
C THR A 131 2.45 12.06 -14.47
N LYS A 132 2.08 11.48 -15.62
CA LYS A 132 2.03 12.20 -16.91
C LYS A 132 1.22 13.50 -16.86
N ASN A 133 0.08 13.47 -16.19
CA ASN A 133 -0.90 14.56 -16.12
C ASN A 133 -0.83 15.35 -14.79
N MET A 134 0.25 15.19 -14.02
CA MET A 134 0.41 15.89 -12.76
C MET A 134 1.85 16.32 -12.51
N ASP A 135 2.02 17.23 -11.56
CA ASP A 135 3.32 17.73 -11.12
C ASP A 135 3.45 17.40 -9.63
N VAL A 136 4.22 16.35 -9.32
CA VAL A 136 4.38 15.87 -7.95
C VAL A 136 5.01 16.90 -7.03
N PHE A 137 5.76 17.87 -7.57
CA PHE A 137 6.40 18.94 -6.78
C PHE A 137 5.42 20.06 -6.39
N LYS A 138 4.18 20.05 -6.90
CA LYS A 138 3.09 20.92 -6.42
C LYS A 138 2.28 20.28 -5.29
N LYS A 139 2.51 18.99 -5.00
CA LYS A 139 1.85 18.27 -3.92
C LYS A 139 2.53 18.55 -2.59
N ASP A 140 1.75 18.55 -1.52
CA ASP A 140 2.28 18.53 -0.15
C ASP A 140 2.64 17.10 0.26
N TYR A 141 1.89 16.09 -0.19
CA TYR A 141 2.10 14.70 0.21
C TYR A 141 1.96 13.72 -0.95
N LEU A 142 2.90 12.77 -1.07
CA LEU A 142 2.78 11.60 -1.93
C LEU A 142 2.83 10.34 -1.05
N LEU A 143 1.75 9.56 -1.02
CA LEU A 143 1.68 8.32 -0.27
C LEU A 143 2.09 7.16 -1.19
N VAL A 144 3.03 6.34 -0.73
CA VAL A 144 3.60 5.22 -1.47
C VAL A 144 3.54 3.95 -0.60
N PRO A 145 2.54 3.09 -0.83
CA PRO A 145 2.53 1.75 -0.24
C PRO A 145 3.70 0.91 -0.79
N LYS A 146 4.35 0.13 0.06
CA LYS A 146 5.39 -0.83 -0.33
C LYS A 146 5.09 -2.18 0.28
N ASN A 147 4.97 -3.19 -0.56
CA ASN A 147 5.07 -4.59 -0.17
C ASN A 147 6.52 -5.07 -0.36
N GLU A 148 7.13 -5.62 0.68
CA GLU A 148 8.44 -6.26 0.61
C GLU A 148 8.43 -7.54 1.42
N ASN A 149 8.70 -8.68 0.78
CA ASN A 149 8.74 -9.98 1.45
C ASN A 149 7.48 -10.27 2.30
N LEU A 150 6.30 -10.05 1.72
CA LEU A 150 4.98 -10.22 2.38
C LEU A 150 4.72 -9.22 3.52
N HIS A 151 5.48 -8.14 3.59
CA HIS A 151 5.31 -7.09 4.60
C HIS A 151 4.94 -5.74 3.97
N TRP A 152 3.83 -5.17 4.45
CA TRP A 152 3.33 -3.88 4.03
C TRP A 152 3.87 -2.74 4.92
N SER A 153 4.42 -1.71 4.29
CA SER A 153 4.84 -0.46 4.94
C SER A 153 4.45 0.76 4.11
N LEU A 154 4.36 1.92 4.75
CA LEU A 154 3.97 3.17 4.10
C LEU A 154 5.13 4.17 4.09
N TYR A 155 5.38 4.74 2.92
CA TYR A 155 6.24 5.91 2.76
C TYR A 155 5.36 7.12 2.44
N ILE A 156 5.63 8.25 3.09
CA ILE A 156 4.97 9.53 2.80
C ILE A 156 6.05 10.54 2.43
N ILE A 157 6.06 10.94 1.17
CA ILE A 157 6.95 12.00 0.67
C ILE A 157 6.29 13.34 0.99
N CYS A 158 6.89 14.09 1.92
CA CYS A 158 6.40 15.38 2.36
C CYS A 158 7.12 16.52 1.64
N PHE A 159 6.33 17.46 1.12
CA PHE A 159 6.75 18.72 0.52
C PHE A 159 7.91 18.63 -0.49
N PRO A 160 7.86 17.72 -1.48
CA PRO A 160 8.96 17.49 -2.42
C PRO A 160 9.38 18.76 -3.19
N GLY A 161 8.45 19.68 -3.46
CA GLY A 161 8.74 20.95 -4.13
C GLY A 161 9.54 21.97 -3.31
N LEU A 162 9.75 21.74 -2.01
CA LEU A 162 10.52 22.64 -1.15
C LEU A 162 12.03 22.38 -1.17
N VAL A 163 12.51 21.25 -1.71
CA VAL A 163 13.95 20.97 -1.85
C VAL A 163 14.67 22.08 -2.61
N ALA A 164 14.08 22.53 -3.72
CA ALA A 164 14.63 23.62 -4.54
C ALA A 164 14.61 25.00 -3.83
N LYS A 165 13.90 25.12 -2.70
CA LYS A 165 13.71 26.37 -1.93
C LYS A 165 14.35 26.33 -0.55
N ALA A 166 15.03 25.23 -0.19
CA ALA A 166 15.48 24.93 1.16
C ALA A 166 16.47 25.95 1.75
N SER A 167 17.07 26.84 0.95
CA SER A 167 17.91 27.93 1.43
C SER A 167 17.14 29.08 2.12
N ARG A 168 15.80 29.07 2.16
CA ARG A 168 14.99 30.24 2.60
C ARG A 168 14.01 30.01 3.75
N ALA A 169 13.89 28.82 4.32
CA ALA A 169 12.89 28.53 5.35
C ALA A 169 13.52 28.00 6.65
N ASN A 170 13.98 28.92 7.51
CA ASN A 170 14.27 28.60 8.90
C ASN A 170 12.93 28.42 9.65
N ASN A 171 12.76 27.25 10.27
CA ASN A 171 11.78 26.99 11.33
C ASN A 171 10.30 26.79 10.93
N SER A 172 10.02 26.00 9.87
CA SER A 172 8.63 25.65 9.52
C SER A 172 8.33 24.15 9.69
N LYS A 173 7.14 23.80 10.18
CA LYS A 173 6.60 22.41 10.23
C LYS A 173 6.56 21.73 8.83
N ARG A 174 6.71 22.50 7.75
CA ARG A 174 6.72 22.04 6.36
C ARG A 174 8.16 21.82 5.88
N LYS A 175 8.69 20.62 6.11
CA LYS A 175 10.05 20.25 5.70
C LYS A 175 10.03 19.18 4.59
N PRO A 176 10.83 19.34 3.52
CA PRO A 176 11.00 18.31 2.53
C PRO A 176 11.64 17.06 3.17
N CYS A 177 10.91 15.94 3.22
CA CYS A 177 11.37 14.69 3.83
C CYS A 177 10.55 13.48 3.39
N ILE A 178 11.01 12.29 3.78
CA ILE A 178 10.26 11.03 3.69
C ILE A 178 9.90 10.61 5.11
N LEU A 179 8.62 10.36 5.39
CA LEU A 179 8.19 9.66 6.59
C LEU A 179 8.05 8.18 6.26
N TYR A 180 8.57 7.31 7.12
CA TYR A 180 8.46 5.86 7.01
C TYR A 180 7.65 5.33 8.20
N LEU A 181 6.59 4.59 7.89
CA LEU A 181 5.64 4.04 8.85
C LEU A 181 5.58 2.53 8.66
N ASP A 182 5.97 1.81 9.71
CA ASP A 182 6.07 0.36 9.74
C ASP A 182 5.46 -0.17 11.05
N SER A 183 4.54 -1.13 10.94
CA SER A 183 3.89 -1.79 12.09
C SER A 183 4.74 -2.88 12.76
N LEU A 184 5.88 -3.28 12.18
CA LEU A 184 6.79 -4.30 12.72
C LEU A 184 8.19 -3.77 13.07
N LEU A 185 8.43 -2.45 13.02
CA LEU A 185 9.70 -1.78 13.33
C LEU A 185 10.96 -2.56 12.95
N HIS A 186 11.28 -2.60 11.65
CA HIS A 186 12.54 -3.18 11.18
C HIS A 186 13.63 -2.12 11.05
N ARG A 187 14.69 -2.19 11.88
CA ARG A 187 15.83 -1.27 11.75
C ARG A 187 16.42 -1.30 10.35
N GLY A 188 16.40 -0.16 9.66
CA GLY A 188 16.98 0.00 8.34
C GLY A 188 16.11 -0.53 7.19
N GLY A 189 14.89 -0.99 7.46
CA GLY A 189 13.92 -1.38 6.42
C GLY A 189 13.61 -0.24 5.44
N SER A 190 13.75 1.01 5.88
CA SER A 190 13.48 2.18 5.05
C SER A 190 14.58 2.52 4.02
N ARG A 191 15.82 2.03 4.21
CA ARG A 191 17.01 2.62 3.57
C ARG A 191 17.02 2.45 2.05
N ALA A 192 16.82 1.22 1.57
CA ALA A 192 16.89 0.90 0.15
C ALA A 192 15.78 1.63 -0.64
N THR A 193 14.55 1.50 -0.18
CA THR A 193 13.38 2.16 -0.81
C THR A 193 13.47 3.68 -0.72
N SER A 194 13.93 4.25 0.40
CA SER A 194 14.15 5.70 0.49
C SER A 194 15.19 6.21 -0.50
N LYS A 195 16.23 5.43 -0.81
CA LYS A 195 17.20 5.78 -1.86
C LYS A 195 16.52 5.79 -3.24
N LEU A 196 15.71 4.77 -3.53
CA LEU A 196 14.95 4.68 -4.77
C LEU A 196 13.97 5.84 -4.96
N LEU A 197 13.22 6.19 -3.91
CA LEU A 197 12.28 7.31 -3.95
C LEU A 197 12.99 8.64 -4.25
N ARG A 198 14.17 8.87 -3.66
CA ARG A 198 14.98 10.06 -3.97
C ARG A 198 15.53 10.06 -5.40
N SER A 199 15.99 8.91 -5.90
CA SER A 199 16.40 8.77 -7.30
C SER A 199 15.24 9.10 -8.24
N TYR A 200 14.06 8.55 -8.00
CA TYR A 200 12.85 8.86 -8.75
C TYR A 200 12.54 10.36 -8.72
N LEU A 201 12.56 11.00 -7.53
CA LEU A 201 12.30 12.44 -7.40
C LEU A 201 13.32 13.29 -8.17
N SER A 202 14.59 12.86 -8.22
CA SER A 202 15.64 13.58 -8.97
C SER A 202 15.38 13.52 -10.48
N GLU A 203 15.04 12.33 -10.99
CA GLU A 203 14.73 12.12 -12.41
C GLU A 203 13.41 12.80 -12.82
N GLU A 204 12.36 12.69 -12.00
CA GLU A 204 11.08 13.37 -12.21
C GLU A 204 11.24 14.89 -12.18
N TYR A 205 12.10 15.42 -11.29
CA TYR A 205 12.38 16.86 -11.23
C TYR A 205 13.09 17.32 -12.51
N SER A 206 14.12 16.60 -12.95
CA SER A 206 14.81 16.87 -14.21
C SER A 206 13.84 16.89 -15.38
N TYR A 207 12.99 15.86 -15.49
CA TYR A 207 12.00 15.74 -16.54
C TYR A 207 10.94 16.85 -16.53
N LYS A 208 10.36 17.19 -15.36
CA LYS A 208 9.26 18.17 -15.25
C LYS A 208 9.74 19.62 -15.24
N ARG A 209 10.98 19.89 -14.86
CA ARG A 209 11.53 21.25 -14.67
C ARG A 209 12.65 21.62 -15.64
N GLY A 210 13.21 20.65 -16.38
CA GLY A 210 14.37 20.87 -17.23
C GLY A 210 15.62 21.29 -16.44
N LYS A 211 15.69 20.93 -15.16
CA LYS A 211 16.77 21.31 -14.24
C LYS A 211 17.18 20.10 -13.41
N GLU A 212 18.47 19.88 -13.25
CA GLU A 212 18.97 18.81 -12.40
C GLU A 212 19.04 19.28 -10.95
N ILE A 213 18.37 18.54 -10.06
CA ILE A 213 18.53 18.63 -8.61
C ILE A 213 18.66 17.19 -8.09
N SER A 214 19.70 16.95 -7.31
CA SER A 214 19.88 15.68 -6.61
C SER A 214 19.10 15.72 -5.29
N PHE A 215 18.20 14.77 -5.10
CA PHE A 215 17.57 14.49 -3.81
C PHE A 215 18.46 13.51 -3.06
N ASP A 216 18.92 13.88 -1.86
CA ASP A 216 19.80 13.03 -1.04
C ASP A 216 19.32 13.01 0.42
N SER A 217 20.02 12.27 1.29
CA SER A 217 19.64 12.16 2.70
C SER A 217 19.86 13.45 3.49
N LYS A 218 20.63 14.42 2.99
CA LYS A 218 20.88 15.70 3.64
C LYS A 218 19.76 16.69 3.36
N ASN A 219 19.34 16.81 2.11
CA ASN A 219 18.29 17.74 1.69
C ASN A 219 16.87 17.14 1.72
N PHE A 220 16.77 15.81 1.76
CA PHE A 220 15.51 15.06 1.79
C PHE A 220 15.60 13.88 2.76
N PRO A 221 15.79 14.11 4.07
CA PRO A 221 15.99 13.05 5.06
C PRO A 221 14.78 12.10 5.17
N THR A 222 15.04 10.86 5.57
CA THR A 222 14.00 9.90 5.95
C THR A 222 13.87 9.89 7.47
N TYR A 223 12.64 9.93 7.97
CA TYR A 223 12.30 9.79 9.38
C TYR A 223 11.48 8.50 9.57
N GLU A 224 12.02 7.55 10.32
CA GLU A 224 11.30 6.34 10.73
C GLU A 224 10.46 6.69 11.98
N LEU A 225 9.13 6.68 11.85
CA LEU A 225 8.23 7.10 12.92
C LEU A 225 7.82 5.90 13.78
N HIS A 226 7.80 6.09 15.11
CA HIS A 226 7.32 5.09 16.04
C HIS A 226 5.79 5.17 16.16
N VAL A 227 5.10 4.53 15.23
CA VAL A 227 3.63 4.48 15.13
C VAL A 227 3.04 3.25 15.83
N PRO A 228 1.71 3.11 16.02
CA PRO A 228 1.13 1.93 16.67
C PRO A 228 1.60 0.63 16.01
N GLN A 229 2.12 -0.32 16.78
CA GLN A 229 2.73 -1.54 16.26
C GLN A 229 1.76 -2.72 16.27
N GLN A 230 1.87 -3.60 15.29
CA GLN A 230 1.06 -4.82 15.25
C GLN A 230 1.54 -5.87 16.25
N LYS A 231 0.61 -6.71 16.70
CA LYS A 231 0.87 -7.81 17.64
C LYS A 231 0.86 -9.19 16.97
N ASN A 232 0.56 -9.25 15.67
CA ASN A 232 0.51 -10.47 14.87
C ASN A 232 1.35 -10.30 13.60
N PHE A 233 1.34 -11.30 12.71
CA PHE A 233 2.19 -11.31 11.52
C PHE A 233 1.48 -10.90 10.22
N SER A 234 0.14 -10.84 10.18
CA SER A 234 -0.62 -10.69 8.93
C SER A 234 -1.36 -9.37 8.76
N ASP A 235 -1.46 -8.56 9.82
CA ASP A 235 -2.23 -7.30 9.77
C ASP A 235 -1.46 -6.09 9.23
N CYS A 236 -0.22 -6.25 8.72
CA CYS A 236 0.60 -5.12 8.24
C CYS A 236 -0.12 -4.28 7.18
N GLY A 237 -0.90 -4.93 6.31
CA GLY A 237 -1.76 -4.25 5.34
C GLY A 237 -2.84 -3.38 5.99
N LEU A 238 -3.47 -3.86 7.08
CA LEU A 238 -4.48 -3.06 7.80
C LEU A 238 -3.86 -1.85 8.49
N TYR A 239 -2.69 -2.02 9.10
CA TYR A 239 -1.95 -0.92 9.71
C TYR A 239 -1.56 0.12 8.67
N LEU A 240 -1.06 -0.31 7.50
CA LEU A 240 -0.76 0.57 6.38
C LEU A 240 -1.99 1.42 5.99
N LEU A 241 -3.15 0.80 5.83
CA LEU A 241 -4.40 1.50 5.52
C LEU A 241 -4.89 2.40 6.65
N GLN A 242 -4.64 2.02 7.91
CA GLN A 242 -4.96 2.86 9.06
C GLN A 242 -4.04 4.08 9.17
N TYR A 243 -2.74 3.93 8.91
CA TYR A 243 -1.80 5.06 8.81
C TYR A 243 -2.23 6.05 7.75
N ALA A 244 -2.57 5.57 6.54
CA ALA A 244 -3.01 6.42 5.46
C ALA A 244 -4.30 7.18 5.81
N GLU A 245 -5.29 6.50 6.40
CA GLU A 245 -6.54 7.13 6.82
C GLU A 245 -6.32 8.18 7.92
N CYS A 246 -5.57 7.85 8.97
CA CYS A 246 -5.24 8.81 10.03
C CYS A 246 -4.47 10.01 9.47
N PHE A 247 -3.49 9.78 8.59
CA PHE A 247 -2.74 10.86 7.94
C PHE A 247 -3.63 11.78 7.11
N CYS A 248 -4.65 11.25 6.44
CA CYS A 248 -5.59 12.06 5.67
C CYS A 248 -6.47 12.95 6.55
N LYS A 249 -6.76 12.53 7.79
CA LYS A 249 -7.61 13.26 8.74
C LYS A 249 -6.81 14.25 9.58
N ASP A 250 -5.70 13.79 10.17
CA ASP A 250 -4.82 14.58 11.03
C ASP A 250 -3.35 14.18 10.80
N PRO A 251 -2.65 14.87 9.86
CA PRO A 251 -1.30 14.51 9.47
C PRO A 251 -0.25 14.74 10.57
N ILE A 252 0.46 13.68 10.97
CA ILE A 252 1.71 13.79 11.74
C ILE A 252 2.89 14.17 10.84
N ASN A 253 3.99 14.62 11.44
CA ASN A 253 5.20 15.00 10.70
C ASN A 253 6.49 14.65 11.46
N HIS A 254 7.63 14.97 10.86
CA HIS A 254 8.96 14.66 11.40
C HIS A 254 9.31 15.28 12.77
N THR A 255 8.51 16.24 13.27
CA THR A 255 8.68 16.83 14.61
C THR A 255 7.53 16.46 15.56
N THR A 256 6.60 15.60 15.14
CA THR A 256 5.56 15.10 16.05
C THR A 256 6.22 14.33 17.18
N ASP A 257 5.69 14.51 18.39
CA ASP A 257 6.21 13.84 19.57
C ASP A 257 6.11 12.30 19.42
N GLU A 258 7.08 11.59 19.98
CA GLU A 258 7.14 10.13 19.84
C GLU A 258 5.94 9.45 20.52
N GLN A 259 5.51 9.93 21.69
CA GLN A 259 4.36 9.38 22.39
C GLN A 259 3.07 9.64 21.61
N GLU A 260 2.94 10.81 21.01
CA GLU A 260 1.84 11.15 20.11
C GLU A 260 1.82 10.23 18.88
N CYS A 261 2.98 9.97 18.26
CA CYS A 261 3.09 9.01 17.15
C CYS A 261 2.65 7.61 17.57
N ARG A 262 3.07 7.13 18.74
CA ARG A 262 2.72 5.80 19.26
C ARG A 262 1.25 5.66 19.63
N ALA A 263 0.62 6.77 20.00
CA ALA A 263 -0.79 6.86 20.40
C ALA A 263 -1.71 7.34 19.27
N TRP A 264 -1.23 7.40 18.02
CA TRP A 264 -1.95 8.02 16.91
C TRP A 264 -3.33 7.42 16.63
N PHE A 265 -3.54 6.15 16.98
CA PHE A 265 -4.86 5.54 17.04
C PHE A 265 -4.86 4.33 17.98
N ASP A 266 -6.06 4.00 18.48
CA ASP A 266 -6.28 2.81 19.29
C ASP A 266 -6.32 1.53 18.46
N GLN A 267 -5.90 0.42 19.06
CA GLN A 267 -5.96 -0.92 18.46
C GLN A 267 -7.35 -1.29 17.94
N ALA A 268 -8.41 -0.77 18.58
CA ALA A 268 -9.79 -0.99 18.17
C ALA A 268 -10.09 -0.48 16.75
N ALA A 269 -9.36 0.54 16.26
CA ALA A 269 -9.51 1.03 14.89
C ALA A 269 -9.08 -0.04 13.87
N VAL A 270 -7.90 -0.66 14.08
CA VAL A 270 -7.39 -1.72 13.21
C VAL A 270 -8.24 -2.99 13.31
N ASN A 271 -8.67 -3.36 14.51
CA ASN A 271 -9.48 -4.58 14.72
C ASN A 271 -10.80 -4.56 13.94
N LYS A 272 -11.37 -3.37 13.71
CA LYS A 272 -12.62 -3.20 12.93
C LYS A 272 -12.36 -3.01 11.44
N LYS A 273 -11.10 -2.78 11.02
CA LYS A 273 -10.74 -2.37 9.67
C LYS A 273 -11.13 -3.39 8.60
N ARG A 274 -10.93 -4.69 8.85
CA ARG A 274 -11.38 -5.77 7.94
C ARG A 274 -12.87 -5.66 7.63
N LYS A 275 -13.71 -5.59 8.68
CA LYS A 275 -15.16 -5.48 8.52
C LYS A 275 -15.58 -4.14 7.90
N GLN A 276 -14.86 -3.05 8.19
CA GLN A 276 -15.10 -1.76 7.54
C GLN A 276 -14.85 -1.84 6.03
N ILE A 277 -13.72 -2.41 5.60
CA ILE A 277 -13.40 -2.59 4.18
C ILE A 277 -14.46 -3.45 3.50
N GLU A 278 -14.81 -4.59 4.10
CA GLU A 278 -15.87 -5.48 3.59
C GLU A 278 -17.20 -4.73 3.42
N THR A 279 -17.62 -3.96 4.43
CA THR A 279 -18.86 -3.17 4.40
C THR A 279 -18.84 -2.09 3.31
N ILE A 280 -17.67 -1.48 3.03
CA ILE A 280 -17.54 -0.51 1.94
C ILE A 280 -17.72 -1.22 0.60
N ILE A 281 -17.08 -2.38 0.41
CA ILE A 281 -17.17 -3.15 -0.85
C ILE A 281 -18.61 -3.63 -1.08
N GLU A 282 -19.28 -4.15 -0.05
CA GLU A 282 -20.69 -4.57 -0.10
C GLU A 282 -21.61 -3.43 -0.56
N LYS A 283 -21.36 -2.19 -0.14
CA LYS A 283 -22.15 -1.02 -0.55
C LYS A 283 -21.94 -0.61 -2.01
N LEU A 284 -20.79 -0.95 -2.60
CA LEU A 284 -20.50 -0.66 -4.00
C LEU A 284 -21.20 -1.64 -4.96
N HIS A 285 -21.64 -2.79 -4.45
CA HIS A 285 -22.40 -3.78 -5.21
C HIS A 285 -23.55 -4.33 -4.35
N PRO A 286 -24.66 -3.58 -4.19
CA PRO A 286 -25.83 -4.11 -3.50
C PRO A 286 -26.34 -5.33 -4.27
N TYR A 287 -26.34 -6.49 -3.60
CA TYR A 287 -26.85 -7.77 -4.12
C TYR A 287 -28.27 -7.67 -4.68
#